data_AF-M5BQZ3-F1
#
_entry.id   AF-M5BQZ3-F1
#
_cell.length_a   1.000
_cell.length_b   1.000
_cell.length_c   1.000
_cell.angle_alpha   90.00
_cell.angle_beta   90.00
_cell.angle_gamma   90.00
#
_symmetry.space_group_name_H-M   'P 1'
#
loop_
_entity.id
_entity.type
_entity.pdbx_description
1 polymer ?
#
loop_
_entity_poly.entity_id
_entity_poly.type
_entity_poly.pdbx_seq_one_letter_code
_entity_poly.pdbx_strand_id
1 'polypeptide(L)'
;MCALYPNVPAAGSPYNTGSETFGRSYNYKWAAAVVGDYLFTAPRRQFIRAATSRGQKVWSYMFSQTTVGSTAEYGISHASEISYVFGGLPPNATQDSKDVSDKMMQYWINFATTQNPRPDGSNLPAWPTYGTLKNMLQLKANNYSVISDTFREAAVQYILNAILGRLM
;
A
#
# COMPACT_ATOMS: atom_id res chain seq x y z
N MET A 1 -16.28 16.41 -2.88
CA MET A 1 -15.46 15.62 -3.83
C MET A 1 -14.38 16.45 -4.55
N CYS A 2 -14.73 17.49 -5.31
CA CYS A 2 -13.77 18.24 -6.15
C CYS A 2 -12.60 18.91 -5.37
N ALA A 3 -12.83 19.34 -4.12
CA ALA A 3 -11.76 19.90 -3.28
C ALA A 3 -10.80 18.85 -2.71
N LEU A 4 -11.23 17.58 -2.59
CA LEU A 4 -10.44 16.49 -2.01
C LEU A 4 -9.69 15.68 -3.06
N TYR A 5 -10.21 15.65 -4.28
CA TYR A 5 -9.56 15.14 -5.47
C TYR A 5 -9.56 16.24 -6.53
N PRO A 6 -8.62 17.20 -6.48
CA PRO A 6 -8.52 18.22 -7.50
C PRO A 6 -8.14 17.58 -8.83
N ASN A 7 -8.73 18.07 -9.91
CA ASN A 7 -8.36 17.65 -11.26
C ASN A 7 -7.05 18.34 -11.67
N VAL A 8 -5.95 17.97 -11.01
CA VAL A 8 -4.59 18.48 -11.24
C VAL A 8 -3.67 17.27 -11.34
N PRO A 9 -2.97 17.03 -12.46
CA PRO A 9 -2.18 15.82 -12.69
C PRO A 9 -1.15 15.52 -11.59
N ALA A 10 -0.52 16.55 -11.02
CA ALA A 10 0.43 16.41 -9.91
C ALA A 10 -0.17 15.84 -8.62
N ALA A 11 -1.50 15.97 -8.43
CA ALA A 11 -2.20 15.44 -7.27
C ALA A 11 -2.72 14.00 -7.47
N GLY A 12 -2.70 13.48 -8.70
CA GLY A 12 -3.28 12.19 -9.04
C GLY A 12 -2.30 11.01 -9.03
N SER A 13 -2.81 9.82 -9.30
CA SER A 13 -2.04 8.56 -9.38
C SER A 13 -1.60 8.27 -10.82
N PRO A 14 -0.38 7.77 -11.13
CA PRO A 14 0.69 7.42 -10.19
C PRO A 14 1.17 8.61 -9.38
N TYR A 15 1.20 8.44 -8.05
CA TYR A 15 1.59 9.51 -7.13
C TYR A 15 3.09 9.81 -7.26
N ASN A 16 3.47 11.06 -6.95
CA ASN A 16 4.86 11.54 -6.98
C ASN A 16 5.54 11.51 -8.37
N THR A 17 4.76 11.56 -9.45
CA THR A 17 5.27 11.69 -10.84
C THR A 17 5.03 13.08 -11.44
N GLY A 18 4.73 14.08 -10.60
CA GLY A 18 4.47 15.44 -11.05
C GLY A 18 3.32 15.53 -12.05
N SER A 19 3.43 16.47 -12.99
CA SER A 19 2.39 16.72 -14.01
C SER A 19 2.46 15.80 -15.23
N GLU A 20 3.34 14.78 -15.23
CA GLU A 20 3.42 13.79 -16.31
C GLU A 20 2.10 13.04 -16.45
N THR A 21 1.54 13.00 -17.67
CA THR A 21 0.28 12.33 -17.98
C THR A 21 0.47 11.02 -18.74
N PHE A 22 1.71 10.68 -19.10
CA PHE A 22 2.08 9.46 -19.83
C PHE A 22 1.36 9.36 -21.19
N GLY A 23 1.11 10.49 -21.84
CA GLY A 23 0.34 10.56 -23.09
C GLY A 23 -1.15 10.26 -22.93
N ARG A 24 -1.67 10.16 -21.69
CA ARG A 24 -3.10 9.95 -21.40
C ARG A 24 -3.84 11.28 -21.24
N SER A 25 -5.17 11.16 -21.17
CA SER A 25 -6.06 12.28 -20.84
C SER A 25 -5.67 12.95 -19.52
N TYR A 26 -5.90 14.26 -19.42
CA TYR A 26 -5.68 15.05 -18.20
C TYR A 26 -6.38 14.47 -16.97
N ASN A 27 -7.55 13.84 -17.16
CA ASN A 27 -8.35 13.23 -16.09
C ASN A 27 -7.83 11.85 -15.64
N TYR A 28 -6.87 11.26 -16.35
CA TYR A 28 -6.38 9.90 -16.09
C TYR A 28 -5.90 9.76 -14.65
N LYS A 29 -5.02 10.67 -14.21
CA LYS A 29 -4.43 10.58 -12.87
C LYS A 29 -5.42 10.85 -11.75
N TRP A 30 -6.35 11.77 -12.00
CA TRP A 30 -7.46 12.04 -11.10
C TRP A 30 -8.34 10.80 -10.92
N ALA A 31 -8.75 10.17 -12.04
CA ALA A 31 -9.58 8.97 -12.01
C ALA A 31 -8.87 7.82 -11.29
N ALA A 32 -7.59 7.59 -11.59
CA ALA A 32 -6.79 6.56 -10.93
C ALA A 32 -6.68 6.79 -9.41
N ALA A 33 -6.53 8.04 -8.96
CA ALA A 33 -6.50 8.37 -7.54
C ALA A 33 -7.83 8.09 -6.84
N VAL A 34 -8.95 8.53 -7.43
CA VAL A 34 -10.30 8.31 -6.89
C VAL A 34 -10.61 6.81 -6.84
N VAL A 35 -10.40 6.09 -7.92
CA VAL A 35 -10.70 4.65 -8.02
C VAL A 35 -9.83 3.85 -7.04
N GLY A 36 -8.54 4.14 -6.96
CA GLY A 36 -7.63 3.46 -6.05
C GLY A 36 -8.03 3.62 -4.58
N ASP A 37 -8.39 4.85 -4.17
CA ASP A 37 -8.83 5.09 -2.80
C ASP A 37 -10.22 4.52 -2.52
N TYR A 38 -11.14 4.58 -3.49
CA TYR A 38 -12.50 4.05 -3.35
C TYR A 38 -12.53 2.53 -3.23
N LEU A 39 -11.84 1.82 -4.12
CA LEU A 39 -11.88 0.36 -4.18
C LEU A 39 -10.94 -0.33 -3.18
N PHE A 40 -9.82 0.31 -2.80
CA PHE A 40 -8.78 -0.36 -2.00
C PHE A 40 -8.44 0.38 -0.72
N THR A 41 -8.03 1.65 -0.78
CA THR A 41 -7.52 2.36 0.42
C THR A 41 -8.60 2.50 1.49
N ALA A 42 -9.80 2.97 1.12
CA ALA A 42 -10.87 3.23 2.06
C ALA A 42 -11.41 1.94 2.70
N PRO A 43 -11.82 0.89 1.95
CA PRO A 43 -12.26 -0.37 2.54
C PRO A 43 -11.20 -1.01 3.45
N ARG A 44 -9.91 -0.99 3.04
CA ARG A 44 -8.81 -1.47 3.89
C ARG A 44 -8.75 -0.70 5.20
N ARG A 45 -8.76 0.64 5.17
CA ARG A 45 -8.73 1.47 6.40
C ARG A 45 -9.94 1.21 7.29
N GLN A 46 -11.14 1.05 6.70
CA GLN A 46 -12.35 0.73 7.43
C GLN A 46 -12.21 -0.59 8.19
N PHE A 47 -11.79 -1.64 7.49
CA PHE A 47 -11.62 -2.98 8.06
C PHE A 47 -10.57 -3.00 9.17
N ILE A 48 -9.36 -2.50 8.91
CA ILE A 48 -8.26 -2.59 9.90
C ILE A 48 -8.54 -1.74 11.14
N ARG A 49 -9.23 -0.59 11.01
CA ARG A 49 -9.60 0.26 12.14
C ARG A 49 -10.66 -0.42 13.00
N ALA A 50 -11.66 -1.06 12.39
CA ALA A 50 -12.67 -1.83 13.11
C ALA A 50 -12.06 -3.07 13.81
N ALA A 51 -11.12 -3.77 13.16
CA ALA A 51 -10.41 -4.88 13.79
C ALA A 51 -9.54 -4.40 14.97
N THR A 52 -8.80 -3.30 14.78
CA THR A 52 -7.94 -2.72 15.84
C THR A 52 -8.77 -2.22 17.02
N SER A 53 -9.93 -1.58 16.80
CA SER A 53 -10.80 -1.12 17.90
C SER A 53 -11.41 -2.26 18.71
N ARG A 54 -11.49 -3.46 18.13
CA ARG A 54 -11.92 -4.70 18.79
C ARG A 54 -10.75 -5.48 19.41
N GLY A 55 -9.61 -4.84 19.59
CA GLY A 55 -8.43 -5.41 20.25
C GLY A 55 -7.65 -6.42 19.42
N GLN A 56 -7.96 -6.58 18.12
CA GLN A 56 -7.20 -7.48 17.26
C GLN A 56 -5.82 -6.90 16.95
N LYS A 57 -4.80 -7.75 16.96
CA LYS A 57 -3.47 -7.39 16.44
C LYS A 57 -3.55 -7.36 14.92
N VAL A 58 -3.35 -6.18 14.34
CA VAL A 58 -3.38 -5.97 12.90
C VAL A 58 -2.02 -5.45 12.46
N TRP A 59 -1.54 -5.91 11.32
CA TRP A 59 -0.35 -5.40 10.65
C TRP A 59 -0.75 -4.88 9.28
N SER A 60 -0.18 -3.75 8.86
CA SER A 60 -0.45 -3.15 7.54
C SER A 60 0.86 -2.83 6.85
N TYR A 61 0.88 -2.92 5.52
CA TYR A 61 2.03 -2.56 4.70
C TYR A 61 1.63 -1.67 3.51
N MET A 62 2.60 -0.92 3.01
CA MET A 62 2.58 -0.23 1.73
C MET A 62 3.63 -0.86 0.82
N PHE A 63 3.19 -1.55 -0.22
CA PHE A 63 4.09 -2.03 -1.26
C PHE A 63 4.50 -0.87 -2.17
N SER A 64 5.81 -0.68 -2.37
CA SER A 64 6.36 0.46 -3.10
C SER A 64 7.55 0.08 -3.99
N GLN A 65 7.72 -1.21 -4.26
CA GLN A 65 8.82 -1.72 -5.09
C GLN A 65 8.40 -1.74 -6.56
N THR A 66 9.15 -1.03 -7.40
CA THR A 66 8.99 -1.11 -8.85
C THR A 66 9.48 -2.46 -9.35
N THR A 67 8.68 -3.10 -10.19
CA THR A 67 9.01 -4.39 -10.80
C THR A 67 9.60 -4.18 -12.18
N VAL A 68 10.66 -4.93 -12.50
CA VAL A 68 11.27 -4.88 -13.84
C VAL A 68 10.21 -5.17 -14.90
N GLY A 69 10.17 -4.34 -15.95
CA GLY A 69 9.20 -4.44 -17.03
C GLY A 69 7.84 -3.77 -16.76
N SER A 70 7.63 -3.16 -15.58
CA SER A 70 6.41 -2.39 -15.31
C SER A 70 6.35 -1.13 -16.16
N THR A 71 5.18 -0.83 -16.74
CA THR A 71 4.93 0.41 -17.46
C THR A 71 4.79 1.58 -16.47
N ALA A 72 5.58 2.65 -16.67
CA ALA A 72 5.61 3.81 -15.78
C ALA A 72 4.23 4.45 -15.56
N GLU A 73 3.36 4.42 -16.58
CA GLU A 73 2.00 4.96 -16.51
C GLU A 73 1.14 4.32 -15.41
N TYR A 74 1.41 3.05 -15.07
CA TYR A 74 0.66 2.32 -14.04
C TYR A 74 1.25 2.48 -12.64
N GLY A 75 2.46 3.04 -12.52
CA GLY A 75 3.19 3.12 -11.26
C GLY A 75 3.37 1.74 -10.61
N ILE A 76 3.15 1.66 -9.30
CA ILE A 76 3.06 0.39 -8.58
C ILE A 76 1.61 -0.08 -8.66
N SER A 77 1.32 -0.91 -9.66
CA SER A 77 -0.04 -1.28 -10.03
C SER A 77 -0.64 -2.33 -9.09
N HIS A 78 -1.97 -2.42 -9.12
CA HIS A 78 -2.70 -3.48 -8.44
C HIS A 78 -2.16 -4.88 -8.81
N ALA A 79 -2.03 -5.75 -7.81
CA ALA A 79 -1.54 -7.13 -7.92
C ALA A 79 -0.05 -7.28 -8.30
N SER A 80 0.68 -6.18 -8.50
CA SER A 80 2.12 -6.24 -8.83
C SER A 80 2.98 -6.84 -7.70
N GLU A 81 2.47 -6.87 -6.47
CA GLU A 81 3.13 -7.44 -5.30
C GLU A 81 2.97 -8.96 -5.19
N ILE A 82 2.01 -9.57 -5.90
CA ILE A 82 1.69 -11.01 -5.76
C ILE A 82 2.92 -11.88 -6.07
N SER A 83 3.68 -11.55 -7.11
CA SER A 83 4.91 -12.26 -7.45
C SER A 83 5.95 -12.21 -6.33
N TYR A 84 6.00 -11.15 -5.53
CA TYR A 84 6.89 -11.02 -4.38
C TYR A 84 6.45 -11.87 -3.19
N VAL A 85 5.13 -12.01 -2.99
CA VAL A 85 4.56 -12.88 -1.93
C VAL A 85 4.87 -14.35 -2.20
N PHE A 86 4.88 -14.78 -3.47
CA PHE A 86 5.06 -16.17 -3.86
C PHE A 86 6.47 -16.52 -4.38
N GLY A 87 7.40 -15.56 -4.40
CA GLY A 87 8.75 -15.77 -4.96
C GLY A 87 8.77 -15.96 -6.49
N GLY A 88 7.68 -15.64 -7.18
CA GLY A 88 7.49 -15.80 -8.62
C GLY A 88 7.93 -14.58 -9.44
N LEU A 89 9.08 -14.01 -9.12
CA LEU A 89 9.62 -12.83 -9.82
C LEU A 89 10.04 -13.16 -11.27
N PRO A 90 10.02 -12.18 -12.20
CA PRO A 90 10.47 -12.41 -13.57
C PRO A 90 11.97 -12.80 -13.61
N PRO A 91 12.44 -13.54 -14.63
CA PRO A 91 13.82 -14.02 -14.71
C PRO A 91 14.88 -12.91 -14.63
N ASN A 92 14.55 -11.72 -15.12
CA ASN A 92 15.42 -10.53 -15.10
C ASN A 92 15.22 -9.64 -13.86
N ALA A 93 14.60 -10.16 -12.79
CA ALA A 93 14.42 -9.42 -11.55
C ALA A 93 15.76 -8.99 -10.94
N THR A 94 15.81 -7.72 -10.50
CA THR A 94 16.98 -7.16 -9.82
C THR A 94 17.21 -7.80 -8.46
N GLN A 95 18.43 -7.69 -7.93
CA GLN A 95 18.73 -8.15 -6.58
C GLN A 95 17.84 -7.44 -5.55
N ASP A 96 17.64 -6.13 -5.70
CA ASP A 96 16.70 -5.34 -4.90
C ASP A 96 15.27 -5.94 -4.87
N SER A 97 14.77 -6.41 -6.01
CA SER A 97 13.43 -7.03 -6.09
C SER A 97 13.40 -8.37 -5.36
N LYS A 98 14.45 -9.19 -5.53
CA LYS A 98 14.61 -10.47 -4.83
C LYS A 98 14.68 -10.27 -3.32
N ASP A 99 15.45 -9.29 -2.86
CA ASP A 99 15.58 -8.96 -1.44
C ASP A 99 14.26 -8.54 -0.77
N VAL A 100 13.40 -7.81 -1.52
CA VAL A 100 12.05 -7.47 -1.07
C VAL A 100 11.18 -8.73 -1.03
N SER A 101 11.23 -9.57 -2.07
CA SER A 101 10.46 -10.83 -2.15
C SER A 101 10.81 -11.78 -1.01
N ASP A 102 12.09 -11.96 -0.71
CA ASP A 102 12.56 -12.82 0.37
C ASP A 102 12.04 -12.37 1.73
N LYS A 103 11.99 -11.06 1.98
CA LYS A 103 11.43 -10.51 3.22
C LYS A 103 9.92 -10.67 3.27
N MET A 104 9.23 -10.41 2.16
CA MET A 104 7.77 -10.59 2.07
C MET A 104 7.40 -12.04 2.35
N MET A 105 8.05 -13.01 1.70
CA MET A 105 7.83 -14.44 1.95
C MET A 105 8.03 -14.79 3.42
N GLN A 106 9.12 -14.34 4.04
CA GLN A 106 9.38 -14.59 5.45
C GLN A 106 8.32 -13.99 6.37
N TYR A 107 7.88 -12.74 6.14
CA TYR A 107 6.81 -12.16 6.93
C TYR A 107 5.49 -12.94 6.81
N TRP A 108 5.12 -13.35 5.59
CA TRP A 108 3.90 -14.11 5.34
C TRP A 108 3.96 -15.51 5.97
N ILE A 109 5.09 -16.22 5.85
CA ILE A 109 5.32 -17.52 6.49
C ILE A 109 5.24 -17.39 8.02
N ASN A 110 5.92 -16.39 8.60
CA ASN A 110 5.90 -16.16 10.04
C ASN A 110 4.49 -15.85 10.54
N PHE A 111 3.74 -15.00 9.82
CA PHE A 111 2.36 -14.69 10.17
C PHE A 111 1.47 -15.93 10.12
N ALA A 112 1.57 -16.74 9.05
CA ALA A 112 0.79 -17.96 8.90
C ALA A 112 1.07 -19.01 9.97
N THR A 113 2.32 -19.11 10.43
CA THR A 113 2.77 -20.14 11.39
C THR A 113 2.71 -19.70 12.85
N THR A 114 2.79 -18.40 13.14
CA THR A 114 2.91 -17.87 14.51
C THR A 114 1.96 -16.74 14.85
N GLN A 115 1.16 -16.25 13.88
CA GLN A 115 0.32 -15.05 14.02
C GLN A 115 1.11 -13.76 14.36
N ASN A 116 2.42 -13.76 14.11
CA ASN A 116 3.30 -12.60 14.22
C ASN A 116 4.23 -12.56 13.00
N PRO A 117 4.17 -11.53 12.13
CA PRO A 117 5.00 -11.49 10.94
C PRO A 117 6.50 -11.37 11.27
N ARG A 118 6.84 -10.81 12.44
CA ARG A 118 8.22 -10.63 12.89
C ARG A 118 8.39 -11.15 14.32
N PRO A 119 8.74 -12.43 14.51
CA PRO A 119 9.05 -12.98 15.83
C PRO A 119 10.30 -12.32 16.42
N ASP A 120 10.42 -12.36 17.75
CA ASP A 120 11.58 -11.83 18.47
C ASP A 120 12.86 -12.53 18.03
N GLY A 121 13.96 -11.78 17.95
CA GLY A 121 15.23 -12.28 17.40
C GLY A 121 15.29 -12.40 15.87
N SER A 122 14.21 -12.08 15.15
CA SER A 122 14.24 -12.02 13.69
C SER A 122 15.13 -10.88 13.16
N ASN A 123 15.90 -11.19 12.11
CA ASN A 123 16.68 -10.21 11.32
C ASN A 123 15.81 -9.40 10.34
N LEU A 124 14.49 -9.61 10.32
CA LEU A 124 13.60 -8.84 9.48
C LEU A 124 13.46 -7.40 10.00
N PRO A 125 13.30 -6.40 9.10
CA PRO A 125 12.93 -5.04 9.48
C PRO A 125 11.71 -5.00 10.42
N ALA A 126 11.64 -3.96 11.25
CA ALA A 126 10.57 -3.86 12.23
C ALA A 126 9.19 -3.71 11.54
N TRP A 127 8.25 -4.58 11.92
CA TRP A 127 6.85 -4.48 11.51
C TRP A 127 5.93 -4.44 12.74
N PRO A 128 5.78 -3.27 13.38
CA PRO A 128 4.90 -3.13 14.53
C PRO A 128 3.42 -3.23 14.11
N THR A 129 2.58 -3.53 15.09
CA THR A 129 1.12 -3.54 14.90
C THR A 129 0.61 -2.15 14.53
N TYR A 130 -0.47 -2.11 13.74
CA TYR A 130 -1.14 -0.89 13.27
C TYR A 130 -1.48 0.03 14.44
N GLY A 131 -2.28 -0.46 15.39
CA GLY A 131 -2.55 0.20 16.66
C GLY A 131 -3.06 1.64 16.53
N THR A 132 -2.89 2.42 17.60
CA THR A 132 -3.28 3.84 17.67
C THR A 132 -2.37 4.74 16.82
N LEU A 133 -1.11 4.32 16.62
CA LEU A 133 -0.12 5.05 15.81
C LEU A 133 -0.33 4.87 14.30
N LYS A 134 -1.25 3.98 13.89
CA LYS A 134 -1.54 3.64 12.48
C LYS A 134 -0.29 3.20 11.74
N ASN A 135 0.55 2.41 12.40
CA ASN A 135 1.83 1.96 11.84
C ASN A 135 1.61 1.13 10.58
N MET A 136 2.46 1.35 9.59
CA MET A 136 2.45 0.64 8.32
C MET A 136 3.88 0.42 7.87
N LEU A 137 4.24 -0.83 7.53
CA LEU A 137 5.56 -1.13 6.99
C LEU A 137 5.64 -0.69 5.53
N GLN A 138 6.66 0.10 5.17
CA GLN A 138 7.00 0.29 3.76
C GLN A 138 7.78 -0.92 3.24
N LEU A 139 7.37 -1.47 2.10
CA LEU A 139 8.08 -2.54 1.40
C LEU A 139 8.68 -1.98 0.11
N LYS A 140 9.93 -1.55 0.21
CA LYS A 140 10.75 -1.05 -0.89
C LYS A 140 12.20 -1.42 -0.61
N ALA A 141 12.94 -1.81 -1.64
CA ALA A 141 14.36 -2.07 -1.50
C ALA A 141 15.05 -0.85 -0.87
N ASN A 142 15.93 -1.13 0.11
CA ASN A 142 16.66 -0.13 0.89
C ASN A 142 15.80 0.84 1.74
N ASN A 143 14.48 0.64 1.80
CA ASN A 143 13.59 1.42 2.66
C ASN A 143 12.45 0.54 3.21
N TYR A 144 12.69 0.00 4.39
CA TYR A 144 11.75 -0.79 5.18
C TYR A 144 11.27 -0.05 6.42
N SER A 145 11.13 1.28 6.30
CA SER A 145 10.71 2.12 7.42
C SER A 145 9.26 1.87 7.82
N VAL A 146 8.97 2.16 9.09
CA VAL A 146 7.59 2.24 9.59
C VAL A 146 7.08 3.65 9.30
N ILE A 147 6.04 3.73 8.47
CA ILE A 147 5.34 4.96 8.12
C ILE A 147 3.97 4.99 8.80
N SER A 148 3.37 6.18 8.91
CA SER A 148 2.00 6.31 9.41
C SER A 148 1.00 6.27 8.24
N ASP A 149 -0.06 5.46 8.38
CA ASP A 149 -1.13 5.30 7.38
C ASP A 149 -2.11 6.51 7.40
N THR A 150 -1.59 7.68 7.05
CA THR A 150 -2.28 8.98 7.10
C THR A 150 -2.30 9.71 5.76
N PHE A 151 -1.73 9.13 4.70
CA PHE A 151 -1.79 9.71 3.37
C PHE A 151 -3.25 9.89 2.93
N ARG A 152 -3.55 11.06 2.34
CA ARG A 152 -4.87 11.43 1.81
C ARG A 152 -6.03 11.22 2.80
N GLU A 153 -5.78 11.39 4.11
CA GLU A 153 -6.76 11.09 5.16
C GLU A 153 -8.10 11.78 4.93
N ALA A 154 -8.12 13.08 4.62
CA ALA A 154 -9.38 13.81 4.39
C ALA A 154 -10.21 13.24 3.22
N ALA A 155 -9.54 12.85 2.13
CA ALA A 155 -10.18 12.29 0.94
C ALA A 155 -10.75 10.88 1.23
N VAL A 156 -9.96 10.04 1.89
CA VAL A 156 -10.41 8.70 2.30
C VAL A 156 -11.54 8.77 3.33
N GLN A 157 -11.49 9.71 4.29
CA GLN A 157 -12.56 9.92 5.26
C GLN A 157 -13.87 10.36 4.61
N TYR A 158 -13.80 11.17 3.55
CA TYR A 158 -14.99 11.50 2.78
C TYR A 158 -15.61 10.25 2.14
N ILE A 159 -14.80 9.40 1.50
CA ILE A 159 -15.29 8.14 0.91
C ILE A 159 -15.96 7.24 1.97
N LEU A 160 -15.32 7.09 3.13
CA LEU A 160 -15.84 6.27 4.23
C LEU A 160 -17.19 6.78 4.74
N ASN A 161 -17.31 8.09 5.00
CA ASN A 161 -18.53 8.63 5.60
C ASN A 161 -19.67 8.82 4.58
N ALA A 162 -19.34 9.22 3.34
CA ALA A 162 -20.35 9.61 2.36
C ALA A 162 -20.77 8.49 1.39
N ILE A 163 -19.97 7.41 1.26
CA ILE A 163 -20.22 6.38 0.24
C ILE A 163 -20.31 4.98 0.85
N LEU A 164 -19.34 4.57 1.66
CA LEU A 164 -19.28 3.20 2.19
C LEU A 164 -20.07 2.99 3.48
N GLY A 165 -20.40 4.07 4.21
CA GLY A 165 -21.04 3.99 5.53
C GLY A 165 -20.08 3.48 6.62
N ARG A 166 -20.45 3.64 7.90
CA ARG A 166 -19.64 3.14 9.02
C ARG A 166 -19.96 1.67 9.31
N LEU A 167 -18.94 0.84 9.52
CA LEU A 167 -19.16 -0.46 10.18
C LEU A 167 -19.50 -0.16 11.64
N MET A 168 -20.72 -0.51 12.06
CA MET A 168 -21.13 -0.50 13.47
C MET A 168 -20.38 -1.60 14.25
#